data_AF-A0A948PZZ1-F1
#
_entry.id   AF-A0A948PZZ1-F1
#
_cell.length_a   1.000
_cell.length_b   1.000
_cell.length_c   1.000
_cell.angle_alpha   90.00
_cell.angle_beta   90.00
_cell.angle_gamma   90.00
#
_symmetry.space_group_name_H-M   'P 1'
#
loop_
_entity.id
_entity.type
_entity.pdbx_description
1 polymer ?
#
loop_
_entity_poly.entity_id
_entity_poly.type
_entity_poly.pdbx_seq_one_letter_code
_entity_poly.pdbx_strand_id
1 'polypeptide(L)'
;MQDPLNRKPLAYRLRESVQYHPGNGFPILVQRFPLRFVALHPFWRAVFDCDIDRNYIPFDEIRAGANHVDPAKTEIFLNGLVRKGFLEQEGFPILPDDPCVSIIIPVRNRAETITACLQSMKRLDYPSEKLEVIVVDDASDDHTTEVVSTFPVQLISLKEHRQASFCRNLGARRARGEILAFLDSDCTADPSWLKELIPAFTDPSNGAVGGLVDSYFSQKGLDYYEKVKSSLNLGSWPKSSREDKRFFYLPACNLLVRRVLFLQLGGFNEHMVVGEDVDLCWRLQDQGHHVEYRPVGKVYHQHRNKVREFCLRRFDYGTSEPFLQRSHSKRIKQFVISPPAFIFWGLVFLSIASGWIPPLGLGGGIVLVDSLMKFTRIRRKHVPIHFPRLLLSTFRSYFVFCYHVCTFVSRYYLLWAFLIFMLSPLVSAILLGMHLLTGAGEYLIRKPRLNFPLFLFYFTLDQLSYQLGVWWGCLKECFFRPVNPQIVKKSSGDL
;
A
#
# COMPACT_ATOMS: atom_id res chain seq x y z
N MET A 1 -14.38 -31.79 17.85
CA MET A 1 -13.94 -30.86 18.92
C MET A 1 -14.12 -29.45 18.40
N GLN A 2 -14.95 -28.63 19.05
CA GLN A 2 -15.03 -27.20 18.73
C GLN A 2 -13.72 -26.55 19.18
N ASP A 3 -13.10 -25.78 18.30
CA ASP A 3 -11.91 -25.00 18.59
C ASP A 3 -12.24 -23.99 19.71
N PRO A 4 -11.56 -24.04 20.87
CA PRO A 4 -11.83 -23.17 22.01
C PRO A 4 -11.61 -21.68 21.72
N LEU A 5 -11.02 -21.33 20.57
CA LEU A 5 -10.74 -19.96 20.14
C LEU A 5 -11.67 -19.45 19.02
N ASN A 6 -12.73 -20.18 18.66
CA ASN A 6 -13.66 -19.81 17.57
C ASN A 6 -12.92 -19.44 16.26
N ARG A 7 -11.87 -20.20 15.93
CA ARG A 7 -11.04 -19.92 14.75
C ARG A 7 -11.83 -20.25 13.48
N LYS A 8 -11.93 -19.30 12.56
CA LYS A 8 -12.48 -19.56 11.23
C LYS A 8 -11.43 -20.29 10.37
N PRO A 9 -11.74 -21.45 9.78
CA PRO A 9 -10.85 -22.09 8.82
C PRO A 9 -10.64 -21.19 7.61
N LEU A 10 -9.47 -21.28 6.98
CA LEU A 10 -9.18 -20.61 5.71
C LEU A 10 -10.31 -20.90 4.72
N ALA A 11 -10.90 -19.87 4.13
CA ALA A 11 -12.00 -19.98 3.20
C ALA A 11 -11.93 -18.91 2.11
N TYR A 12 -12.47 -19.24 0.93
CA TYR A 12 -12.43 -18.38 -0.24
C TYR A 12 -13.82 -18.20 -0.84
N ARG A 13 -14.06 -17.05 -1.47
CA ARG A 13 -15.31 -16.72 -2.17
C ARG A 13 -14.99 -15.95 -3.44
N LEU A 14 -15.77 -16.11 -4.51
CA LEU A 14 -15.73 -15.18 -5.63
C LEU A 14 -16.25 -13.82 -5.22
N ARG A 15 -15.51 -12.80 -5.59
CA ARG A 15 -15.93 -11.42 -5.31
C ARG A 15 -17.24 -11.13 -6.04
N GLU A 16 -18.18 -10.44 -5.40
CA GLU A 16 -19.52 -10.16 -5.96
C GLU A 16 -19.50 -9.52 -7.36
N SER A 17 -18.47 -8.73 -7.65
CA SER A 17 -18.28 -8.07 -8.95
C SER A 17 -17.72 -8.97 -10.06
N VAL A 18 -17.40 -10.24 -9.76
CA VAL A 18 -16.72 -11.20 -10.63
C VAL A 18 -17.70 -12.28 -11.05
N GLN A 19 -17.60 -12.70 -12.31
CA GLN A 19 -18.40 -13.80 -12.86
C GLN A 19 -17.48 -14.87 -13.41
N TYR A 20 -17.77 -16.12 -13.05
CA TYR A 20 -17.13 -17.28 -13.64
C TYR A 20 -17.84 -17.70 -14.93
N HIS A 21 -17.07 -17.85 -16.00
CA HIS A 21 -17.52 -18.33 -17.29
C HIS A 21 -16.79 -19.63 -17.62
N PRO A 22 -17.43 -20.81 -17.48
CA PRO A 22 -16.74 -22.10 -17.59
C PRO A 22 -16.18 -22.37 -19.00
N GLY A 23 -16.89 -21.93 -20.05
CA GLY A 23 -16.48 -21.98 -21.46
C GLY A 23 -16.11 -23.36 -22.01
N ASN A 24 -16.17 -23.56 -23.33
CA ASN A 24 -15.75 -24.84 -23.95
C ASN A 24 -14.21 -24.99 -24.05
N GLY A 25 -13.44 -23.96 -23.72
CA GLY A 25 -11.97 -23.92 -23.73
C GLY A 25 -11.39 -23.62 -22.35
N PHE A 26 -10.69 -22.49 -22.24
CA PHE A 26 -10.19 -21.96 -20.96
C PHE A 26 -11.34 -21.33 -20.17
N PRO A 27 -11.56 -21.70 -18.89
CA PRO A 27 -12.48 -20.97 -18.03
C PRO A 27 -12.02 -19.51 -17.86
N ILE A 28 -12.95 -18.56 -17.75
CA ILE A 28 -12.63 -17.13 -17.67
C ILE A 28 -13.33 -16.53 -16.45
N LEU A 29 -12.58 -15.82 -15.62
CA LEU A 29 -13.15 -14.93 -14.61
C LEU A 29 -13.24 -13.53 -15.21
N VAL A 30 -14.42 -12.91 -15.13
CA VAL A 30 -14.65 -11.54 -15.63
C VAL A 30 -15.09 -10.67 -14.46
N GLN A 31 -14.25 -9.71 -14.09
CA GLN A 31 -14.60 -8.66 -13.14
C GLN A 31 -15.28 -7.52 -13.89
N ARG A 32 -16.49 -7.13 -13.44
CA ARG A 32 -17.25 -6.05 -14.06
C ARG A 32 -16.67 -4.67 -13.77
N PHE A 33 -16.05 -4.49 -12.61
CA PHE A 33 -15.49 -3.21 -12.19
C PHE A 33 -14.32 -3.37 -11.19
N PRO A 34 -13.11 -2.82 -11.51
CA PRO A 34 -12.69 -2.38 -12.85
C PRO A 34 -12.79 -3.55 -13.85
N LEU A 35 -13.05 -3.24 -15.12
CA LEU A 35 -13.20 -4.28 -16.14
C LEU A 35 -11.86 -5.02 -16.32
N ARG A 36 -11.80 -6.26 -15.83
CA ARG A 36 -10.64 -7.15 -15.91
C ARG A 36 -11.13 -8.55 -16.25
N PHE A 37 -10.29 -9.33 -16.88
CA PHE A 37 -10.55 -10.74 -17.05
C PHE A 37 -9.26 -11.55 -16.89
N VAL A 38 -9.39 -12.79 -16.47
CA VAL A 38 -8.29 -13.75 -16.45
C VAL A 38 -8.78 -15.06 -17.05
N ALA A 39 -8.05 -15.56 -18.04
CA ALA A 39 -8.24 -16.91 -18.55
C ALA A 39 -7.48 -17.88 -17.63
N LEU A 40 -8.17 -18.89 -17.13
CA LEU A 40 -7.65 -19.92 -16.26
C LEU A 40 -7.25 -21.13 -17.11
N HIS A 41 -6.12 -21.76 -16.79
CA HIS A 41 -5.78 -23.04 -17.41
C HIS A 41 -6.85 -24.09 -17.05
N PRO A 42 -7.28 -24.99 -17.97
CA PRO A 42 -8.35 -25.95 -17.70
C PRO A 42 -8.07 -26.87 -16.49
N PHE A 43 -6.79 -27.06 -16.17
CA PHE A 43 -6.31 -27.75 -14.96
C PHE A 43 -6.96 -27.24 -13.65
N TRP A 44 -7.32 -25.96 -13.59
CA TRP A 44 -7.91 -25.31 -12.41
C TRP A 44 -9.44 -25.31 -12.39
N ARG A 45 -10.11 -25.93 -13.37
CA ARG A 45 -11.58 -25.91 -13.49
C ARG A 45 -12.27 -26.45 -12.24
N ALA A 46 -11.79 -27.57 -11.70
CA ALA A 46 -12.38 -28.23 -10.53
C ALA A 46 -12.48 -27.34 -9.28
N VAL A 47 -11.56 -26.36 -9.13
CA VAL A 47 -11.58 -25.40 -8.01
C VAL A 47 -12.83 -24.51 -8.04
N PHE A 48 -13.35 -24.22 -9.23
CA PHE A 48 -14.53 -23.36 -9.43
C PHE A 48 -15.83 -24.14 -9.57
N ASP A 49 -15.76 -25.47 -9.64
CA ASP A 49 -16.94 -26.33 -9.68
C ASP A 49 -17.58 -26.46 -8.27
N CYS A 50 -16.89 -26.03 -7.20
CA CYS A 50 -17.35 -26.11 -5.81
C CYS A 50 -18.41 -25.06 -5.39
N ASP A 51 -19.06 -24.31 -6.28
CA ASP A 51 -20.01 -23.21 -5.97
C ASP A 51 -19.41 -22.06 -5.12
N ILE A 52 -18.15 -21.73 -5.39
CA ILE A 52 -17.43 -20.61 -4.76
C ILE A 52 -18.04 -19.23 -5.12
N ASP A 53 -19.04 -19.21 -6.01
CA ASP A 53 -19.79 -18.05 -6.49
C ASP A 53 -20.64 -17.36 -5.41
N ARG A 54 -21.07 -18.07 -4.36
CA ARG A 54 -22.11 -17.56 -3.43
C ARG A 54 -21.68 -17.45 -1.97
N ASN A 55 -20.88 -18.39 -1.47
CA ASN A 55 -20.48 -18.46 -0.07
C ASN A 55 -18.96 -18.57 0.08
N TYR A 56 -18.45 -18.23 1.27
CA TYR A 56 -17.09 -18.60 1.64
C TYR A 56 -17.02 -20.11 1.81
N ILE A 57 -16.15 -20.74 1.02
CA ILE A 57 -15.94 -22.18 1.05
C ILE A 57 -14.62 -22.46 1.75
N PRO A 58 -14.61 -23.29 2.81
CA PRO A 58 -13.38 -23.71 3.46
C PRO A 58 -12.39 -24.31 2.47
N PHE A 59 -11.11 -23.99 2.65
CA PHE A 59 -10.01 -24.44 1.81
C PHE A 59 -9.94 -25.98 1.73
N ASP A 60 -10.27 -26.68 2.81
CA ASP A 60 -10.35 -28.13 2.84
C ASP A 60 -11.43 -28.70 1.91
N GLU A 61 -12.56 -28.02 1.77
CA GLU A 61 -13.62 -28.41 0.83
C GLU A 61 -13.21 -28.14 -0.63
N ILE A 62 -12.58 -26.99 -0.88
CA ILE A 62 -12.00 -26.68 -2.21
C ILE A 62 -10.93 -27.72 -2.58
N ARG A 63 -10.10 -28.12 -1.62
CA ARG A 63 -9.09 -29.17 -1.78
C ARG A 63 -9.72 -30.53 -2.07
N ALA A 64 -10.82 -30.88 -1.40
CA ALA A 64 -11.53 -32.13 -1.65
C ALA A 64 -12.06 -32.21 -3.09
N GLY A 65 -12.55 -31.07 -3.63
CA GLY A 65 -12.97 -30.97 -5.03
C GLY A 65 -11.83 -30.94 -6.05
N ALA A 66 -10.65 -30.44 -5.66
CA ALA A 66 -9.44 -30.37 -6.48
C ALA A 66 -8.36 -31.36 -6.01
N ASN A 67 -8.75 -32.60 -5.69
CA ASN A 67 -7.88 -33.62 -5.11
C ASN A 67 -6.69 -34.06 -6.00
N HIS A 68 -6.73 -33.75 -7.30
CA HIS A 68 -5.65 -33.98 -8.26
C HIS A 68 -4.53 -32.92 -8.18
N VAL A 69 -4.69 -31.88 -7.36
CA VAL A 69 -3.71 -30.80 -7.19
C VAL A 69 -3.09 -30.83 -5.81
N ASP A 70 -1.77 -30.64 -5.76
CA ASP A 70 -1.05 -30.45 -4.51
C ASP A 70 -1.66 -29.29 -3.68
N PRO A 71 -1.94 -29.48 -2.37
CA PRO A 71 -2.62 -28.49 -1.55
C PRO A 71 -1.90 -27.13 -1.53
N ALA A 72 -0.58 -27.11 -1.41
CA ALA A 72 0.18 -25.87 -1.39
C ALA A 72 0.06 -25.11 -2.72
N LYS A 73 0.06 -25.83 -3.85
CA LYS A 73 -0.18 -25.23 -5.18
C LYS A 73 -1.59 -24.66 -5.31
N THR A 74 -2.61 -25.34 -4.78
CA THR A 74 -4.00 -24.84 -4.79
C THR A 74 -4.12 -23.57 -3.99
N GLU A 75 -3.52 -23.52 -2.80
CA GLU A 75 -3.51 -22.31 -1.96
C GLU A 75 -2.80 -21.15 -2.65
N ILE A 76 -1.61 -21.38 -3.23
CA ILE A 76 -0.85 -20.37 -3.99
C ILE A 76 -1.68 -19.83 -5.16
N PHE A 77 -2.39 -20.70 -5.88
CA PHE A 77 -3.26 -20.32 -6.99
C PHE A 77 -4.43 -19.45 -6.53
N LEU A 78 -5.15 -19.86 -5.49
CA LEU A 78 -6.27 -19.12 -4.91
C LEU A 78 -5.81 -17.76 -4.37
N ASN A 79 -4.72 -17.72 -3.60
CA ASN A 79 -4.11 -16.49 -3.11
C ASN A 79 -3.67 -15.57 -4.27
N GLY A 80 -3.21 -16.15 -5.38
CA GLY A 80 -2.95 -15.40 -6.62
C GLY A 80 -4.19 -14.71 -7.19
N LEU A 81 -5.36 -15.34 -7.11
CA LEU A 81 -6.63 -14.76 -7.55
C LEU A 81 -7.21 -13.75 -6.55
N VAL A 82 -7.00 -13.96 -5.24
CA VAL A 82 -7.28 -12.96 -4.19
C VAL A 82 -6.48 -11.69 -4.45
N ARG A 83 -5.16 -11.81 -4.69
CA ARG A 83 -4.27 -10.69 -5.01
C ARG A 83 -4.70 -9.93 -6.27
N LYS A 84 -5.09 -10.65 -7.32
CA LYS A 84 -5.63 -10.04 -8.56
C LYS A 84 -7.03 -9.41 -8.39
N GLY A 85 -7.68 -9.62 -7.25
CA GLY A 85 -8.98 -9.06 -6.88
C GLY A 85 -10.17 -9.84 -7.41
N PHE A 86 -9.97 -11.10 -7.84
CA PHE A 86 -11.02 -11.98 -8.31
C PHE A 86 -11.70 -12.78 -7.19
N LEU A 87 -10.94 -13.16 -6.16
CA LEU A 87 -11.45 -13.84 -4.97
C LEU A 87 -11.38 -12.94 -3.74
N GLU A 88 -12.21 -13.25 -2.76
CA GLU A 88 -12.14 -12.80 -1.37
C GLU A 88 -11.67 -13.98 -0.50
N GLN A 89 -11.04 -13.68 0.63
CA GLN A 89 -10.49 -14.66 1.56
C GLN A 89 -10.92 -14.30 2.99
N GLU A 90 -11.31 -15.30 3.77
CA GLU A 90 -11.48 -15.21 5.21
C GLU A 90 -10.80 -16.39 5.92
N GLY A 91 -10.55 -16.26 7.23
CA GLY A 91 -9.90 -17.33 8.01
C GLY A 91 -8.43 -17.55 7.65
N PHE A 92 -7.81 -18.57 8.28
CA PHE A 92 -6.36 -18.72 8.31
C PHE A 92 -5.89 -20.13 7.95
N PRO A 93 -4.77 -20.28 7.21
CA PRO A 93 -4.04 -21.53 7.18
C PRO A 93 -3.55 -21.80 8.61
N ILE A 94 -3.93 -22.93 9.19
CA ILE A 94 -3.41 -23.35 10.49
C ILE A 94 -1.99 -23.85 10.24
N LEU A 95 -1.00 -23.11 10.72
CA LEU A 95 0.38 -23.58 10.74
C LEU A 95 0.49 -24.75 11.72
N PRO A 96 1.12 -25.87 11.33
CA PRO A 96 1.36 -26.99 12.25
C PRO A 96 2.21 -26.58 13.45
N ASP A 97 3.12 -25.61 13.25
CA ASP A 97 3.92 -24.97 14.29
C ASP A 97 4.06 -23.47 14.02
N ASP A 98 3.59 -22.65 14.96
CA ASP A 98 3.85 -21.21 14.96
C ASP A 98 5.36 -20.92 15.20
N PRO A 99 6.02 -20.01 14.44
CA PRO A 99 7.41 -19.62 14.70
C PRO A 99 7.57 -18.76 15.95
N CYS A 100 8.79 -18.67 16.50
CA CYS A 100 9.07 -17.69 17.55
C CYS A 100 9.11 -16.25 16.98
N VAL A 101 8.47 -15.30 17.64
CA VAL A 101 8.37 -13.90 17.19
C VAL A 101 8.93 -12.93 18.23
N SER A 102 9.78 -12.02 17.77
CA SER A 102 10.35 -10.93 18.57
C SER A 102 9.72 -9.60 18.19
N ILE A 103 8.91 -9.06 19.08
CA ILE A 103 8.30 -7.74 18.90
C ILE A 103 9.27 -6.68 19.42
N ILE A 104 9.67 -5.75 18.55
CA ILE A 104 10.66 -4.72 18.84
C ILE A 104 10.00 -3.35 18.78
N ILE A 105 10.03 -2.64 19.90
CA ILE A 105 9.37 -1.34 20.09
C ILE A 105 10.43 -0.28 20.45
N PRO A 106 10.83 0.60 19.52
CA PRO A 106 11.64 1.77 19.86
C PRO A 106 10.77 2.81 20.58
N VAL A 107 11.30 3.45 21.61
CA VAL A 107 10.59 4.48 22.36
C VAL A 107 11.51 5.62 22.78
N ARG A 108 10.98 6.84 22.79
CA ARG A 108 11.61 8.03 23.39
C ARG A 108 10.55 9.01 23.84
N ASN A 109 10.54 9.35 25.12
CA ASN A 109 9.63 10.34 25.72
C ASN A 109 8.15 10.10 25.41
N ARG A 110 7.64 8.90 25.75
CA ARG A 110 6.28 8.45 25.43
C ARG A 110 5.55 7.84 26.63
N ALA A 111 5.87 8.28 27.85
CA ALA A 111 5.27 7.73 29.07
C ALA A 111 3.73 7.67 29.02
N GLU A 112 3.09 8.67 28.42
CA GLU A 112 1.63 8.78 28.29
C GLU A 112 1.01 7.77 27.30
N THR A 113 1.77 7.31 26.31
CA THR A 113 1.22 6.54 25.16
C THR A 113 1.69 5.09 25.11
N ILE A 114 2.88 4.79 25.64
CA ILE A 114 3.50 3.46 25.58
C ILE A 114 2.68 2.39 26.31
N THR A 115 1.94 2.77 27.36
CA THR A 115 1.06 1.87 28.12
C THR A 115 0.03 1.18 27.22
N ALA A 116 -0.62 1.91 26.31
CA ALA A 116 -1.61 1.33 25.40
C ALA A 116 -0.97 0.33 24.42
N CYS A 117 0.22 0.65 23.93
CA CYS A 117 1.03 -0.23 23.09
C CYS A 117 1.35 -1.55 23.80
N LEU A 118 1.96 -1.48 24.99
CA LEU A 118 2.36 -2.68 25.75
C LEU A 118 1.17 -3.49 26.26
N GLN A 119 0.05 -2.84 26.62
CA GLN A 119 -1.19 -3.55 26.94
C GLN A 119 -1.75 -4.32 25.73
N SER A 120 -1.58 -3.80 24.50
CA SER A 120 -2.02 -4.52 23.30
C SER A 120 -1.20 -5.79 23.05
N MET A 121 0.08 -5.80 23.42
CA MET A 121 0.94 -6.99 23.30
C MET A 121 0.45 -8.15 24.17
N LYS A 122 -0.10 -7.86 25.37
CA LYS A 122 -0.66 -8.87 26.27
C LYS A 122 -1.96 -9.52 25.74
N ARG A 123 -2.61 -8.90 24.76
CA ARG A 123 -3.89 -9.35 24.20
C ARG A 123 -3.74 -10.07 22.85
N LEU A 124 -2.52 -10.29 22.38
CA LEU A 124 -2.28 -10.98 21.12
C LEU A 124 -2.78 -12.43 21.23
N ASP A 125 -3.52 -12.88 20.22
CA ASP A 125 -3.90 -14.28 20.01
C ASP A 125 -2.73 -15.01 19.36
N TYR A 126 -1.67 -15.23 20.14
CA TYR A 126 -0.47 -15.96 19.74
C TYR A 126 0.14 -16.67 20.96
N PRO A 127 0.79 -17.84 20.79
CA PRO A 127 1.34 -18.57 21.94
C PRO A 127 2.38 -17.76 22.72
N SER A 128 2.12 -17.50 24.00
CA SER A 128 2.90 -16.58 24.82
C SER A 128 4.37 -16.99 24.99
N GLU A 129 4.64 -18.29 25.01
CA GLU A 129 5.97 -18.89 25.10
C GLU A 129 6.78 -18.73 23.80
N LYS A 130 6.11 -18.41 22.69
CA LYS A 130 6.71 -18.11 21.38
C LYS A 130 6.83 -16.61 21.13
N LEU A 131 6.46 -15.78 22.10
CA LEU A 131 6.59 -14.32 22.02
C LEU A 131 7.69 -13.80 22.93
N GLU A 132 8.46 -12.87 22.40
CA GLU A 132 9.27 -11.96 23.22
C GLU A 132 8.98 -10.51 22.81
N VAL A 133 8.92 -9.62 23.82
CA VAL A 133 8.74 -8.18 23.60
C VAL A 133 9.98 -7.47 24.10
N ILE A 134 10.62 -6.72 23.20
CA ILE A 134 11.84 -5.97 23.45
C ILE A 134 11.53 -4.49 23.24
N VAL A 135 11.63 -3.71 24.31
CA VAL A 135 11.49 -2.26 24.27
C VAL A 135 12.89 -1.66 24.31
N VAL A 136 13.21 -0.82 23.32
CA VAL A 136 14.48 -0.12 23.27
C VAL A 136 14.23 1.37 23.50
N ASP A 137 14.58 1.82 24.71
CA ASP A 137 14.48 3.21 25.11
C ASP A 137 15.67 4.01 24.62
N ASP A 138 15.39 5.02 23.79
CA ASP A 138 16.36 5.83 23.11
C ASP A 138 16.78 7.04 23.96
N ALA A 139 17.21 6.78 25.19
CA ALA A 139 17.62 7.77 26.19
C ALA A 139 16.50 8.78 26.51
N SER A 140 15.37 8.28 27.00
CA SER A 140 14.27 9.14 27.47
C SER A 140 14.68 9.98 28.67
N ASP A 141 14.15 11.19 28.76
CA ASP A 141 14.33 12.13 29.87
C ASP A 141 13.04 12.35 30.69
N ASP A 142 11.96 11.66 30.33
CA ASP A 142 10.73 11.56 31.12
C ASP A 142 10.65 10.20 31.85
N HIS A 143 9.50 9.90 32.45
CA HIS A 143 9.26 8.66 33.19
C HIS A 143 8.92 7.46 32.29
N THR A 144 9.27 7.48 31.00
CA THR A 144 8.99 6.37 30.06
C THR A 144 9.58 5.05 30.54
N THR A 145 10.85 5.05 30.98
CA THR A 145 11.52 3.82 31.45
C THR A 145 10.87 3.25 32.69
N GLU A 146 10.39 4.10 33.60
CA GLU A 146 9.65 3.69 34.79
C GLU A 146 8.35 2.99 34.40
N VAL A 147 7.57 3.58 33.49
CA VAL A 147 6.33 2.98 32.98
C VAL A 147 6.61 1.62 32.33
N VAL A 148 7.61 1.53 31.46
CA VAL A 148 7.94 0.27 30.76
C VAL A 148 8.39 -0.82 31.73
N SER A 149 9.13 -0.47 32.80
CA SER A 149 9.62 -1.43 33.80
C SER A 149 8.50 -2.16 34.55
N THR A 150 7.28 -1.63 34.54
CA THR A 150 6.09 -2.28 35.14
C THR A 150 5.52 -3.42 34.28
N PHE A 151 6.03 -3.58 33.04
CA PHE A 151 5.59 -4.63 32.11
C PHE A 151 6.62 -5.77 32.05
N PRO A 152 6.17 -7.02 31.82
CA PRO A 152 7.07 -8.17 31.67
C PRO A 152 7.71 -8.19 30.29
N VAL A 153 8.55 -7.20 30.01
CA VAL A 153 9.24 -7.01 28.72
C VAL A 153 10.73 -6.85 28.93
N GLN A 154 11.52 -7.12 27.90
CA GLN A 154 12.94 -6.80 27.93
C GLN A 154 13.15 -5.32 27.61
N LEU A 155 13.47 -4.51 28.63
CA LEU A 155 13.83 -3.11 28.46
C LEU A 155 15.34 -2.97 28.21
N ILE A 156 15.71 -2.26 27.16
CA ILE A 156 17.09 -1.85 26.84
C ILE A 156 17.14 -0.33 26.80
N SER A 157 17.76 0.30 27.80
CA SER A 157 17.90 1.76 27.87
C SER A 157 19.25 2.22 27.35
N LEU A 158 19.22 3.15 26.40
CA LEU A 158 20.41 3.82 25.89
C LEU A 158 20.81 4.99 26.78
N LYS A 159 22.11 5.29 26.81
CA LYS A 159 22.66 6.47 27.51
C LYS A 159 22.60 7.74 26.67
N GLU A 160 22.53 7.60 25.34
CA GLU A 160 22.56 8.69 24.38
C GLU A 160 21.48 8.49 23.32
N HIS A 161 20.98 9.58 22.76
CA HIS A 161 20.02 9.56 21.66
C HIS A 161 20.64 9.06 20.36
N ARG A 162 20.08 7.99 19.78
CA ARG A 162 20.57 7.31 18.57
C ARG A 162 19.51 7.11 17.48
N GLN A 163 18.25 7.48 17.74
CA GLN A 163 17.10 7.40 16.84
C GLN A 163 16.56 5.97 16.59
N ALA A 164 15.35 5.92 16.02
CA ALA A 164 14.56 4.70 15.88
C ALA A 164 15.26 3.58 15.10
N SER A 165 15.96 3.89 13.99
CA SER A 165 16.68 2.90 13.19
C SER A 165 17.73 2.14 14.01
N PHE A 166 18.53 2.85 14.81
CA PHE A 166 19.51 2.24 15.71
C PHE A 166 18.82 1.37 16.77
N CYS A 167 17.75 1.88 17.38
CA CYS A 167 17.01 1.15 18.41
C CYS A 167 16.38 -0.14 17.86
N ARG A 168 15.78 -0.10 16.67
CA ARG A 168 15.24 -1.29 15.99
C ARG A 168 16.33 -2.30 15.68
N ASN A 169 17.48 -1.85 15.18
CA ASN A 169 18.64 -2.73 14.92
C ASN A 169 19.19 -3.36 16.21
N LEU A 170 19.28 -2.58 17.30
CA LEU A 170 19.73 -3.09 18.59
C LEU A 170 18.77 -4.15 19.12
N GLY A 171 17.46 -3.89 19.08
CA GLY A 171 16.43 -4.86 19.43
C GLY A 171 16.55 -6.14 18.60
N ALA A 172 16.72 -6.01 17.28
CA ALA A 172 16.87 -7.14 16.36
C ALA A 172 18.11 -8.00 16.65
N ARG A 173 19.23 -7.40 17.08
CA ARG A 173 20.43 -8.12 17.49
C ARG A 173 20.25 -8.89 18.79
N ARG A 174 19.40 -8.38 19.71
CA ARG A 174 19.09 -9.03 20.99
C ARG A 174 17.94 -10.04 20.89
N ALA A 175 17.17 -9.96 19.82
CA ALA A 175 16.06 -10.85 19.53
C ALA A 175 16.51 -12.31 19.30
N ARG A 176 15.70 -13.25 19.78
CA ARG A 176 15.83 -14.70 19.61
C ARG A 176 14.80 -15.31 18.66
N GLY A 177 13.71 -14.60 18.37
CA GLY A 177 12.65 -15.06 17.47
C GLY A 177 13.12 -15.20 16.03
N GLU A 178 12.51 -16.13 15.30
CA GLU A 178 12.78 -16.37 13.89
C GLU A 178 12.25 -15.22 13.01
N ILE A 179 11.15 -14.61 13.47
CA ILE A 179 10.53 -13.43 12.86
C ILE A 179 10.70 -12.23 13.79
N LEU A 180 11.15 -11.12 13.23
CA LEU A 180 11.15 -9.83 13.91
C LEU A 180 9.87 -9.08 13.52
N ALA A 181 9.14 -8.55 14.50
CA ALA A 181 7.95 -7.73 14.31
C ALA A 181 8.23 -6.32 14.84
N PHE A 182 8.28 -5.32 13.97
CA PHE A 182 8.48 -3.93 14.37
C PHE A 182 7.13 -3.24 14.57
N LEU A 183 7.03 -2.53 15.70
CA LEU A 183 5.85 -1.76 16.10
C LEU A 183 6.32 -0.47 16.76
N ASP A 184 5.70 0.66 16.44
CA ASP A 184 6.04 1.93 17.08
C ASP A 184 5.33 2.08 18.44
N SER A 185 5.96 2.81 19.37
CA SER A 185 5.43 3.01 20.73
C SER A 185 4.07 3.72 20.81
N ASP A 186 3.67 4.40 19.73
CA ASP A 186 2.37 5.07 19.57
C ASP A 186 1.39 4.26 18.68
N CYS A 187 1.67 2.96 18.49
CA CYS A 187 0.77 2.00 17.87
C CYS A 187 0.19 1.01 18.89
N THR A 188 -1.03 0.54 18.62
CA THR A 188 -1.63 -0.62 19.29
C THR A 188 -1.95 -1.70 18.28
N ALA A 189 -1.62 -2.95 18.55
CA ALA A 189 -1.92 -4.06 17.66
C ALA A 189 -3.34 -4.61 17.89
N ASP A 190 -4.00 -5.02 16.81
CA ASP A 190 -5.19 -5.86 16.91
C ASP A 190 -4.83 -7.23 17.52
N PRO A 191 -5.69 -7.85 18.35
CA PRO A 191 -5.42 -9.18 18.91
C PRO A 191 -5.00 -10.23 17.87
N SER A 192 -5.55 -10.16 16.66
CA SER A 192 -5.27 -11.10 15.57
C SER A 192 -3.98 -10.77 14.78
N TRP A 193 -3.31 -9.64 15.06
CA TRP A 193 -2.24 -9.07 14.24
C TRP A 193 -1.17 -10.07 13.77
N LEU A 194 -0.54 -10.81 14.69
CA LEU A 194 0.51 -11.77 14.33
C LEU A 194 -0.06 -13.00 13.63
N LYS A 195 -1.18 -13.54 14.13
CA LYS A 195 -1.87 -14.69 13.53
C LYS A 195 -2.29 -14.44 12.08
N GLU A 196 -2.61 -13.19 11.75
CA GLU A 196 -2.96 -12.73 10.41
C GLU A 196 -1.74 -12.64 9.48
N LEU A 197 -0.58 -12.20 9.99
CA LEU A 197 0.59 -11.93 9.16
C LEU A 197 1.55 -13.11 9.05
N ILE A 198 1.74 -13.87 10.13
CA ILE A 198 2.71 -14.98 10.21
C ILE A 198 2.50 -16.07 9.14
N PRO A 199 1.27 -16.49 8.79
CA PRO A 199 1.07 -17.52 7.77
C PRO A 199 1.64 -17.17 6.39
N ALA A 200 1.90 -15.89 6.10
CA ALA A 200 2.55 -15.51 4.83
C ALA A 200 4.03 -15.93 4.76
N PHE A 201 4.66 -16.28 5.88
CA PHE A 201 6.01 -16.83 5.92
C PHE A 201 6.07 -18.35 5.65
N THR A 202 4.95 -19.02 5.37
CA THR A 202 4.97 -20.37 4.76
C THR A 202 5.67 -20.35 3.40
N ASP A 203 5.52 -19.25 2.66
CA ASP A 203 6.27 -19.01 1.44
C ASP A 203 7.71 -18.59 1.80
N PRO A 204 8.73 -19.42 1.53
CA PRO A 204 10.12 -19.11 1.88
C PRO A 204 10.66 -17.89 1.12
N SER A 205 10.05 -17.53 -0.01
CA SER A 205 10.47 -16.36 -0.80
C SER A 205 9.96 -15.03 -0.22
N ASN A 206 8.97 -15.06 0.67
CA ASN A 206 8.54 -13.88 1.42
C ASN A 206 9.58 -13.51 2.48
N GLY A 207 10.26 -12.39 2.27
CA GLY A 207 11.25 -11.84 3.19
C GLY A 207 10.64 -10.91 4.24
N ALA A 208 9.60 -10.16 3.86
CA ALA A 208 8.88 -9.26 4.75
C ALA A 208 7.37 -9.27 4.49
N VAL A 209 6.61 -9.10 5.56
CA VAL A 209 5.15 -9.08 5.56
C VAL A 209 4.69 -7.93 6.45
N GLY A 210 3.68 -7.18 6.02
CA GLY A 210 3.10 -6.12 6.83
C GLY A 210 1.61 -6.02 6.60
N GLY A 211 0.95 -5.16 7.35
CA GLY A 211 -0.49 -5.02 7.24
C GLY A 211 -0.99 -3.60 7.42
N LEU A 212 -2.29 -3.46 7.58
CA LEU A 212 -2.95 -2.17 7.59
C LEU A 212 -2.52 -1.34 8.80
N VAL A 213 -2.14 -0.09 8.55
CA VAL A 213 -1.99 0.94 9.58
C VAL A 213 -3.25 1.82 9.50
N ASP A 214 -4.14 1.65 10.47
CA ASP A 214 -5.36 2.45 10.59
C ASP A 214 -5.19 3.54 11.67
N SER A 215 -6.06 4.54 11.65
CA SER A 215 -6.02 5.63 12.63
C SER A 215 -6.59 5.16 13.97
N TYR A 216 -5.86 5.40 15.06
CA TYR A 216 -6.34 5.17 16.42
C TYR A 216 -7.47 6.14 16.80
N PHE A 217 -7.32 7.42 16.45
CA PHE A 217 -8.31 8.46 16.73
C PHE A 217 -9.23 8.70 15.53
N SER A 218 -10.46 9.12 15.80
CA SER A 218 -11.39 9.65 14.79
C SER A 218 -12.32 10.69 15.41
N GLN A 219 -11.73 11.71 16.03
CA GLN A 219 -12.48 12.71 16.80
C GLN A 219 -12.40 14.10 16.16
N LYS A 220 -11.21 14.49 15.69
CA LYS A 220 -10.93 15.83 15.13
C LYS A 220 -10.83 15.81 13.61
N GLY A 221 -10.84 17.00 13.01
CA GLY A 221 -10.76 17.17 11.56
C GLY A 221 -9.55 16.47 10.93
N LEU A 222 -8.37 16.63 11.52
CA LEU A 222 -7.14 16.00 11.03
C LEU A 222 -7.17 14.47 11.21
N ASP A 223 -7.79 13.95 12.27
CA ASP A 223 -7.93 12.50 12.48
C ASP A 223 -8.77 11.86 11.35
N TYR A 224 -9.88 12.51 10.97
CA TYR A 224 -10.69 12.05 9.85
C TYR A 224 -9.95 12.11 8.51
N TYR A 225 -9.03 13.06 8.34
CA TYR A 225 -8.17 13.14 7.17
C TYR A 225 -7.13 12.01 7.16
N GLU A 226 -6.36 11.82 8.23
CA GLU A 226 -5.37 10.74 8.37
C GLU A 226 -6.03 9.37 8.21
N LYS A 227 -7.24 9.17 8.73
CA LYS A 227 -8.00 7.92 8.57
C LYS A 227 -8.18 7.50 7.10
N VAL A 228 -8.34 8.46 6.19
CA VAL A 228 -8.55 8.16 4.76
C VAL A 228 -7.31 8.37 3.89
N LYS A 229 -6.35 9.19 4.35
CA LYS A 229 -5.22 9.68 3.55
C LYS A 229 -3.91 9.74 4.35
N SER A 230 -3.67 8.76 5.22
CA SER A 230 -2.37 8.59 5.84
C SER A 230 -1.31 8.08 4.86
N SER A 231 -0.07 8.53 5.00
CA SER A 231 1.08 7.98 4.29
C SER A 231 1.45 6.56 4.73
N LEU A 232 0.98 6.12 5.90
CA LEU A 232 1.21 4.78 6.45
C LEU A 232 0.14 3.78 5.98
N ASN A 233 -1.01 4.27 5.51
CA ASN A 233 -2.12 3.42 5.09
C ASN A 233 -1.97 3.02 3.61
N LEU A 234 -1.59 1.76 3.37
CA LEU A 234 -1.44 1.21 2.01
C LEU A 234 -2.77 0.77 1.38
N GLY A 235 -3.90 0.96 2.05
CA GLY A 235 -5.25 0.66 1.56
C GLY A 235 -5.77 -0.72 1.95
N SER A 236 -7.00 -1.03 1.59
CA SER A 236 -7.69 -2.25 2.05
C SER A 236 -7.45 -3.49 1.21
N TRP A 237 -6.58 -3.42 0.20
CA TRP A 237 -6.33 -4.51 -0.74
C TRP A 237 -4.98 -5.15 -0.49
N PRO A 238 -4.87 -6.50 -0.54
CA PRO A 238 -3.58 -7.16 -0.54
C PRO A 238 -2.68 -6.64 -1.66
N LYS A 239 -1.37 -6.55 -1.39
CA LYS A 239 -0.38 -6.11 -2.38
C LYS A 239 0.87 -6.96 -2.25
N SER A 240 1.62 -7.08 -3.35
CA SER A 240 2.90 -7.78 -3.35
C SER A 240 3.89 -7.11 -4.29
N SER A 241 5.15 -7.09 -3.86
CA SER A 241 6.30 -6.72 -4.70
C SER A 241 6.42 -7.57 -5.98
N ARG A 242 5.78 -8.74 -6.07
CA ARG A 242 5.72 -9.54 -7.30
C ARG A 242 5.02 -8.80 -8.45
N GLU A 243 4.04 -7.98 -8.11
CA GLU A 243 3.20 -7.23 -9.04
C GLU A 243 3.69 -5.78 -9.18
N ASP A 244 4.05 -5.14 -8.06
CA ASP A 244 4.66 -3.81 -8.02
C ASP A 244 6.14 -3.90 -7.65
N LYS A 245 6.97 -4.17 -8.66
CA LYS A 245 8.39 -4.49 -8.47
C LYS A 245 9.27 -3.30 -8.09
N ARG A 246 8.79 -2.06 -8.23
CA ARG A 246 9.68 -0.89 -8.27
C ARG A 246 9.63 0.01 -7.06
N PHE A 247 8.46 0.22 -6.46
CA PHE A 247 8.33 1.21 -5.37
C PHE A 247 7.58 0.67 -4.15
N PHE A 248 7.27 -0.61 -4.12
CA PHE A 248 6.52 -1.19 -3.03
C PHE A 248 7.35 -1.29 -1.74
N TYR A 249 6.74 -0.94 -0.61
CA TYR A 249 7.33 -0.99 0.74
C TYR A 249 6.23 -1.20 1.78
N LEU A 250 6.65 -1.46 3.02
CA LEU A 250 5.79 -1.60 4.20
C LEU A 250 6.25 -0.60 5.27
N PRO A 251 5.34 0.08 6.00
CA PRO A 251 5.73 0.96 7.09
C PRO A 251 6.42 0.22 8.23
N ALA A 252 7.50 0.77 8.80
CA ALA A 252 8.20 0.17 9.94
C ALA A 252 7.30 -0.14 11.14
N CYS A 253 6.23 0.64 11.35
CA CYS A 253 5.29 0.46 12.47
C CYS A 253 4.34 -0.74 12.31
N ASN A 254 4.36 -1.45 11.16
CA ASN A 254 3.65 -2.70 10.93
C ASN A 254 4.43 -3.57 9.93
N LEU A 255 5.65 -3.95 10.34
CA LEU A 255 6.58 -4.69 9.50
C LEU A 255 7.11 -5.93 10.23
N LEU A 256 6.81 -7.10 9.69
CA LEU A 256 7.42 -8.37 10.06
C LEU A 256 8.48 -8.75 9.03
N VAL A 257 9.61 -9.28 9.48
CA VAL A 257 10.72 -9.71 8.62
C VAL A 257 11.41 -10.93 9.19
N ARG A 258 11.91 -11.82 8.33
CA ARG A 258 12.75 -12.93 8.77
C ARG A 258 14.01 -12.38 9.43
N ARG A 259 14.30 -12.79 10.65
CA ARG A 259 15.47 -12.31 11.42
C ARG A 259 16.78 -12.54 10.66
N VAL A 260 16.94 -13.72 10.06
CA VAL A 260 18.14 -14.07 9.29
C VAL A 260 18.38 -13.09 8.15
N LEU A 261 17.34 -12.78 7.36
CA LEU A 261 17.45 -11.84 6.24
C LEU A 261 17.71 -10.41 6.73
N PHE A 262 17.03 -9.99 7.79
CA PHE A 262 17.23 -8.68 8.37
C PHE A 262 18.69 -8.47 8.81
N LEU A 263 19.27 -9.45 9.50
CA LEU A 263 20.66 -9.40 9.95
C LEU A 263 21.65 -9.48 8.78
N GLN A 264 21.40 -10.34 7.78
CA GLN A 264 22.23 -10.44 6.57
C GLN A 264 22.28 -9.13 5.79
N LEU A 265 21.18 -8.38 5.77
CA LEU A 265 21.09 -7.07 5.12
C LEU A 265 21.68 -5.92 5.94
N GLY A 266 22.19 -6.19 7.15
CA GLY A 266 22.70 -5.16 8.06
C GLY A 266 21.60 -4.34 8.77
N GLY A 267 20.34 -4.78 8.72
CA GLY A 267 19.21 -4.12 9.34
C GLY A 267 18.75 -2.84 8.64
N PHE A 268 18.13 -1.93 9.40
CA PHE A 268 17.78 -0.58 8.95
C PHE A 268 19.02 0.28 8.76
N ASN A 269 19.00 1.19 7.78
CA ASN A 269 20.08 2.15 7.60
C ASN A 269 20.03 3.22 8.71
N GLU A 270 20.98 3.16 9.65
CA GLU A 270 21.01 4.05 10.82
C GLU A 270 21.32 5.52 10.48
N HIS A 271 21.80 5.80 9.26
CA HIS A 271 21.99 7.17 8.78
C HIS A 271 20.69 7.82 8.29
N MET A 272 19.62 7.03 8.12
CA MET A 272 18.32 7.52 7.70
C MET A 272 17.42 7.76 8.91
N VAL A 273 16.97 9.01 9.03
CA VAL A 273 15.95 9.42 10.02
C VAL A 273 14.54 9.02 9.57
N VAL A 274 14.32 8.99 8.26
CA VAL A 274 13.04 8.73 7.60
C VAL A 274 13.27 7.99 6.29
N GLY A 275 12.37 7.06 5.97
CA GLY A 275 12.45 6.23 4.75
C GLY A 275 13.36 5.01 4.90
N GLU A 276 13.79 4.70 6.12
CA GLU A 276 14.57 3.51 6.46
C GLU A 276 13.81 2.21 6.14
N ASP A 277 12.49 2.24 6.23
CA ASP A 277 11.58 1.14 5.90
C ASP A 277 11.47 0.92 4.39
N VAL A 278 11.39 2.01 3.62
CA VAL A 278 11.45 2.01 2.16
C VAL A 278 12.77 1.41 1.70
N ASP A 279 13.89 1.87 2.26
CA ASP A 279 15.23 1.38 1.95
C ASP A 279 15.37 -0.13 2.23
N LEU A 280 14.96 -0.58 3.43
CA LEU A 280 15.01 -2.00 3.79
C LEU A 280 14.16 -2.86 2.86
N CYS A 281 12.92 -2.45 2.56
CA CYS A 281 12.03 -3.17 1.66
C CYS A 281 12.61 -3.27 0.24
N TRP A 282 13.27 -2.22 -0.24
CA TRP A 282 13.91 -2.22 -1.55
C TRP A 282 15.17 -3.07 -1.59
N ARG A 283 16.01 -3.05 -0.55
CA ARG A 283 17.16 -3.96 -0.42
C ARG A 283 16.74 -5.42 -0.37
N LEU A 284 15.66 -5.76 0.34
CA LEU A 284 15.07 -7.11 0.33
C LEU A 284 14.66 -7.54 -1.09
N GLN A 285 13.96 -6.67 -1.81
CA GLN A 285 13.53 -6.93 -3.20
C GLN A 285 14.71 -7.07 -4.16
N ASP A 286 15.75 -6.25 -4.00
CA ASP A 286 16.95 -6.30 -4.85
C ASP A 286 17.77 -7.59 -4.63
N GLN A 287 17.63 -8.24 -3.47
CA GLN A 287 18.16 -9.59 -3.20
C GLN A 287 17.21 -10.72 -3.66
N GLY A 288 16.11 -10.40 -4.34
CA GLY A 288 15.17 -11.39 -4.87
C GLY A 288 14.10 -11.87 -3.88
N HIS A 289 14.03 -11.30 -2.67
CA HIS A 289 12.97 -11.60 -1.73
C HIS A 289 11.70 -10.79 -2.00
N HIS A 290 10.57 -11.33 -1.56
CA HIS A 290 9.28 -10.67 -1.72
C HIS A 290 8.84 -9.97 -0.44
N VAL A 291 8.24 -8.82 -0.66
CA VAL A 291 7.48 -8.05 0.30
C VAL A 291 5.99 -8.25 0.00
N GLU A 292 5.21 -8.57 1.04
CA GLU A 292 3.77 -8.79 0.96
C GLU A 292 3.01 -7.93 1.98
N TYR A 293 1.88 -7.36 1.54
CA TYR A 293 0.99 -6.59 2.39
C TYR A 293 -0.34 -7.31 2.51
N ARG A 294 -0.74 -7.58 3.76
CA ARG A 294 -2.00 -8.21 4.14
C ARG A 294 -2.80 -7.25 5.02
N PRO A 295 -3.82 -6.55 4.49
CA PRO A 295 -4.57 -5.52 5.21
C PRO A 295 -5.37 -6.07 6.42
N VAL A 296 -5.48 -7.39 6.54
CA VAL A 296 -6.12 -8.09 7.66
C VAL A 296 -5.29 -7.98 8.95
N GLY A 297 -3.96 -7.92 8.87
CA GLY A 297 -3.10 -7.70 10.03
C GLY A 297 -3.05 -6.23 10.40
N LYS A 298 -3.87 -5.81 11.38
CA LYS A 298 -4.09 -4.40 11.68
C LYS A 298 -3.28 -3.91 12.88
N VAL A 299 -2.76 -2.70 12.74
CA VAL A 299 -2.32 -1.88 13.86
C VAL A 299 -3.01 -0.52 13.78
N TYR A 300 -3.22 0.10 14.93
CA TYR A 300 -3.82 1.42 15.06
C TYR A 300 -2.76 2.41 15.51
N HIS A 301 -2.50 3.43 14.70
CA HIS A 301 -1.47 4.43 14.93
C HIS A 301 -2.08 5.72 15.50
N GLN A 302 -1.52 6.21 16.60
CA GLN A 302 -1.87 7.50 17.18
C GLN A 302 -1.19 8.63 16.40
N HIS A 303 -1.83 9.07 15.32
CA HIS A 303 -1.30 10.15 14.48
C HIS A 303 -1.13 11.46 15.27
N ARG A 304 -0.14 12.25 14.87
CA ARG A 304 0.04 13.63 15.33
C ARG A 304 -1.19 14.45 14.95
N ASN A 305 -1.97 14.85 15.96
CA ASN A 305 -3.26 15.51 15.76
C ASN A 305 -3.16 17.06 15.77
N LYS A 306 -1.95 17.62 15.71
CA LYS A 306 -1.70 19.06 15.55
C LYS A 306 -1.17 19.37 14.16
N VAL A 307 -1.74 20.40 13.52
CA VAL A 307 -1.41 20.82 12.15
C VAL A 307 0.09 21.04 11.93
N ARG A 308 0.76 21.74 12.87
CA ARG A 308 2.22 21.98 12.76
C ARG A 308 3.02 20.68 12.75
N GLU A 309 2.73 19.78 13.69
CA GLU A 309 3.45 18.51 13.83
C GLU A 309 3.20 17.57 12.65
N PHE A 310 1.99 17.63 12.08
CA PHE A 310 1.61 16.97 10.83
C PHE A 310 2.41 17.50 9.63
N CYS A 311 2.43 18.82 9.41
CA CYS A 311 3.18 19.43 8.30
C CYS A 311 4.68 19.13 8.41
N LEU A 312 5.28 19.27 9.60
CA LEU A 312 6.69 18.92 9.82
C LEU A 312 6.97 17.46 9.49
N ARG A 313 6.08 16.54 9.88
CA ARG A 313 6.26 15.12 9.56
C ARG A 313 6.19 14.85 8.05
N ARG A 314 5.29 15.52 7.33
CA ARG A 314 5.20 15.40 5.86
C ARG A 314 6.42 15.99 5.17
N PHE A 315 6.95 17.10 5.69
CA PHE A 315 8.23 17.67 5.25
C PHE A 315 9.36 16.67 5.42
N ASP A 316 9.52 16.09 6.62
CA ASP A 316 10.55 15.08 6.88
C ASP A 316 10.46 13.93 5.87
N TYR A 317 9.26 13.35 5.67
CA TYR A 317 9.05 12.30 4.66
C TYR A 317 9.48 12.73 3.25
N GLY A 318 9.22 13.98 2.85
CA GLY A 318 9.68 14.52 1.57
C GLY A 318 11.20 14.55 1.45
N THR A 319 11.93 14.87 2.53
CA THR A 319 13.40 14.94 2.51
C THR A 319 14.09 13.60 2.23
N SER A 320 13.42 12.47 2.49
CA SER A 320 13.97 11.12 2.26
C SER A 320 14.10 10.76 0.78
N GLU A 321 13.29 11.36 -0.08
CA GLU A 321 13.08 10.89 -1.44
C GLU A 321 14.31 11.03 -2.37
N PRO A 322 15.05 12.17 -2.35
CA PRO A 322 16.30 12.30 -3.10
C PRO A 322 17.35 11.26 -2.69
N PHE A 323 17.56 11.09 -1.39
CA PHE A 323 18.48 10.10 -0.84
C PHE A 323 18.11 8.68 -1.28
N LEU A 324 16.84 8.32 -1.17
CA LEU A 324 16.31 7.01 -1.56
C LEU A 324 16.55 6.74 -3.05
N GLN A 325 16.22 7.70 -3.92
CA GLN A 325 16.40 7.52 -5.36
C GLN A 325 17.87 7.50 -5.78
N ARG A 326 18.75 8.18 -5.06
CA ARG A 326 20.20 8.11 -5.27
C ARG A 326 20.75 6.74 -4.86
N SER A 327 20.37 6.25 -3.69
CA SER A 327 20.78 4.96 -3.14
C SER A 327 20.25 3.79 -3.97
N HIS A 328 19.05 3.94 -4.54
CA HIS A 328 18.38 2.93 -5.35
C HIS A 328 18.23 3.38 -6.80
N SER A 329 19.35 3.63 -7.47
CA SER A 329 19.41 4.26 -8.80
C SER A 329 18.62 3.55 -9.92
N LYS A 330 18.33 2.24 -9.77
CA LYS A 330 17.49 1.45 -10.69
C LYS A 330 15.99 1.76 -10.55
N ARG A 331 15.57 2.29 -9.40
CA ARG A 331 14.17 2.62 -9.07
C ARG A 331 13.85 4.04 -9.54
N ILE A 332 13.67 4.18 -10.86
CA ILE A 332 13.36 5.45 -11.51
C ILE A 332 11.84 5.63 -11.59
N LYS A 333 11.34 6.79 -11.13
CA LYS A 333 9.92 7.15 -11.27
C LYS A 333 9.58 7.23 -12.75
N GLN A 334 8.56 6.47 -13.16
CA GLN A 334 8.12 6.46 -14.55
C GLN A 334 6.75 7.10 -14.66
N PHE A 335 6.61 8.02 -15.60
CA PHE A 335 5.34 8.59 -15.98
C PHE A 335 4.87 7.92 -17.28
N VAL A 336 3.89 7.02 -17.16
CA VAL A 336 3.39 6.25 -18.30
C VAL A 336 2.40 7.07 -19.10
N ILE A 337 2.78 7.43 -20.33
CA ILE A 337 1.93 8.18 -21.25
C ILE A 337 1.13 7.20 -22.12
N SER A 338 -0.18 7.47 -22.20
CA SER A 338 -1.09 6.91 -23.19
C SER A 338 -1.29 7.94 -24.30
N PRO A 339 -0.69 7.79 -25.50
CA PRO A 339 -0.84 8.78 -26.56
C PRO A 339 -2.30 9.12 -26.92
N PRO A 340 -3.22 8.14 -27.04
CA PRO A 340 -4.62 8.45 -27.31
C PRO A 340 -5.26 9.31 -26.20
N ALA A 341 -4.97 9.03 -24.93
CA ALA A 341 -5.50 9.81 -23.82
C ALA A 341 -4.86 11.20 -23.75
N PHE A 342 -3.56 11.32 -24.04
CA PHE A 342 -2.85 12.60 -24.07
C PHE A 342 -3.42 13.52 -25.16
N ILE A 343 -3.60 13.00 -26.38
CA ILE A 343 -4.19 13.77 -27.49
C ILE A 343 -5.65 14.15 -27.15
N PHE A 344 -6.43 13.23 -26.60
CA PHE A 344 -7.80 13.52 -26.17
C PHE A 344 -7.86 14.69 -25.21
N TRP A 345 -7.06 14.69 -24.13
CA TRP A 345 -7.07 15.79 -23.16
C TRP A 345 -6.49 17.08 -23.72
N GLY A 346 -5.52 17.00 -24.64
CA GLY A 346 -5.04 18.17 -25.39
C GLY A 346 -6.14 18.83 -26.23
N LEU A 347 -6.98 18.02 -26.90
CA LEU A 347 -8.12 18.52 -27.67
C LEU A 347 -9.24 19.08 -26.79
N VAL A 348 -9.51 18.46 -25.63
CA VAL A 348 -10.45 19.00 -24.63
C VAL A 348 -9.95 20.36 -24.13
N PHE A 349 -8.66 20.46 -23.77
CA PHE A 349 -8.07 21.73 -23.35
C PHE A 349 -8.16 22.79 -24.45
N LEU A 350 -7.82 22.44 -25.70
CA LEU A 350 -7.91 23.35 -26.85
C LEU A 350 -9.35 23.85 -27.05
N SER A 351 -10.34 22.95 -26.98
CA SER A 351 -11.76 23.32 -27.10
C SER A 351 -12.21 24.31 -26.02
N ILE A 352 -11.79 24.10 -24.77
CA ILE A 352 -12.11 25.00 -23.66
C ILE A 352 -11.41 26.36 -23.84
N ALA A 353 -10.12 26.35 -24.17
CA ALA A 353 -9.31 27.55 -24.31
C ALA A 353 -9.74 28.43 -25.50
N SER A 354 -10.16 27.81 -26.61
CA SER A 354 -10.59 28.55 -27.81
C SER A 354 -12.11 28.79 -27.89
N GLY A 355 -12.91 28.14 -27.04
CA GLY A 355 -14.37 28.12 -27.14
C GLY A 355 -14.92 27.37 -28.37
N TRP A 356 -14.06 26.66 -29.12
CA TRP A 356 -14.45 25.96 -30.35
C TRP A 356 -14.76 24.48 -30.05
N ILE A 357 -15.91 24.01 -30.53
CA ILE A 357 -16.39 22.63 -30.29
C ILE A 357 -15.71 21.55 -31.17
N PRO A 358 -15.30 21.78 -32.44
CA PRO A 358 -14.77 20.71 -33.31
C PRO A 358 -13.62 19.85 -32.74
N PRO A 359 -12.63 20.41 -32.00
CA PRO A 359 -11.61 19.60 -31.31
C PRO A 359 -12.19 18.55 -30.36
N LEU A 360 -13.30 18.85 -29.67
CA LEU A 360 -13.98 17.90 -28.79
C LEU A 360 -14.56 16.72 -29.58
N GLY A 361 -15.11 16.97 -30.77
CA GLY A 361 -15.60 15.92 -31.68
C GLY A 361 -14.48 14.98 -32.13
N LEU A 362 -13.31 15.52 -32.47
CA LEU A 362 -12.11 14.71 -32.78
C LEU A 362 -11.66 13.87 -31.58
N GLY A 363 -11.72 14.44 -30.37
CA GLY A 363 -11.47 13.71 -29.13
C GLY A 363 -12.42 12.51 -28.95
N GLY A 364 -13.72 12.71 -29.18
CA GLY A 364 -14.71 11.62 -29.17
C GLY A 364 -14.40 10.53 -30.20
N GLY A 365 -13.97 10.92 -31.40
CA GLY A 365 -13.52 9.99 -32.45
C GLY A 365 -12.33 9.12 -32.01
N ILE A 366 -11.34 9.70 -31.34
CA ILE A 366 -10.18 8.95 -30.80
C ILE A 366 -10.61 7.87 -29.81
N VAL A 367 -11.50 8.22 -28.87
CA VAL A 367 -12.02 7.26 -27.87
C VAL A 367 -12.77 6.11 -28.56
N LEU A 368 -13.57 6.42 -29.58
CA LEU A 368 -14.32 5.43 -30.33
C LEU A 368 -13.39 4.46 -31.09
N VAL A 369 -12.41 5.00 -31.82
CA VAL A 369 -11.42 4.21 -32.58
C VAL A 369 -10.60 3.32 -31.64
N ASP A 370 -10.08 3.86 -30.54
CA ASP A 370 -9.34 3.10 -29.53
C ASP A 370 -10.22 1.96 -28.94
N SER A 371 -11.49 2.25 -28.66
CA SER A 371 -12.44 1.25 -28.17
C SER A 371 -12.72 0.15 -29.19
N LEU A 372 -12.89 0.49 -30.48
CA LEU A 372 -13.08 -0.47 -31.57
C LEU A 372 -11.85 -1.36 -31.78
N MET A 373 -10.65 -0.78 -31.74
CA MET A 373 -9.39 -1.53 -31.82
C MET A 373 -9.23 -2.51 -30.66
N LYS A 374 -9.60 -2.12 -29.44
CA LYS A 374 -9.62 -3.03 -28.28
C LYS A 374 -10.69 -4.10 -28.44
N PHE A 375 -11.87 -3.75 -28.93
CA PHE A 375 -13.00 -4.68 -29.10
C PHE A 375 -12.66 -5.80 -30.07
N THR A 376 -12.07 -5.45 -31.23
CA THR A 376 -11.63 -6.43 -32.23
C THR A 376 -10.58 -7.40 -31.67
N ARG A 377 -9.64 -6.92 -30.86
CA ARG A 377 -8.65 -7.78 -30.17
C ARG A 377 -9.28 -8.70 -29.13
N ILE A 378 -10.23 -8.20 -28.33
CA ILE A 378 -10.92 -8.97 -27.28
C ILE A 378 -11.84 -10.04 -27.89
N ARG A 379 -12.57 -9.71 -28.98
CA ARG A 379 -13.39 -10.65 -29.75
C ARG A 379 -12.57 -11.84 -30.27
N ARG A 380 -11.36 -11.61 -30.77
CA ARG A 380 -10.46 -12.70 -31.21
C ARG A 380 -10.11 -13.66 -30.07
N LYS A 381 -10.10 -13.20 -28.82
CA LYS A 381 -9.85 -14.00 -27.62
C LYS A 381 -11.12 -14.65 -27.04
N HIS A 382 -12.28 -14.55 -27.71
CA HIS A 382 -13.56 -15.13 -27.28
C HIS A 382 -14.00 -14.71 -25.86
N VAL A 383 -13.58 -13.53 -25.40
CA VAL A 383 -13.98 -13.01 -24.08
C VAL A 383 -15.38 -12.38 -24.18
N PRO A 384 -16.34 -12.73 -23.31
CA PRO A 384 -17.74 -12.31 -23.41
C PRO A 384 -17.98 -10.87 -22.91
N ILE A 385 -17.35 -9.89 -23.56
CA ILE A 385 -17.49 -8.46 -23.22
C ILE A 385 -18.22 -7.73 -24.35
N HIS A 386 -19.26 -6.97 -24.01
CA HIS A 386 -20.02 -6.13 -24.95
C HIS A 386 -19.31 -4.79 -25.22
N PHE A 387 -19.48 -4.27 -26.44
CA PHE A 387 -18.83 -3.03 -26.88
C PHE A 387 -19.11 -1.80 -26.00
N PRO A 388 -20.36 -1.50 -25.57
CA PRO A 388 -20.63 -0.32 -24.73
C PRO A 388 -19.87 -0.34 -23.40
N ARG A 389 -19.69 -1.53 -22.80
CA ARG A 389 -18.91 -1.69 -21.56
C ARG A 389 -17.42 -1.41 -21.80
N LEU A 390 -16.89 -1.84 -22.94
CA LEU A 390 -15.51 -1.58 -23.31
C LEU A 390 -15.26 -0.10 -23.65
N LEU A 391 -16.22 0.55 -24.33
CA LEU A 391 -16.18 1.98 -24.60
C LEU A 391 -16.12 2.78 -23.29
N LEU A 392 -17.03 2.47 -22.36
CA LEU A 392 -17.04 3.09 -21.04
C LEU A 392 -15.76 2.81 -20.25
N SER A 393 -15.20 1.60 -20.35
CA SER A 393 -13.91 1.24 -19.73
C SER A 393 -12.75 2.04 -20.33
N THR A 394 -12.73 2.22 -21.65
CA THR A 394 -11.71 3.02 -22.35
C THR A 394 -11.82 4.49 -21.95
N PHE A 395 -13.02 5.05 -21.94
CA PHE A 395 -13.24 6.43 -21.49
C PHE A 395 -12.79 6.63 -20.04
N ARG A 396 -13.14 5.71 -19.13
CA ARG A 396 -12.63 5.73 -17.74
C ARG A 396 -11.11 5.70 -17.68
N SER A 397 -10.44 4.91 -18.53
CA SER A 397 -8.97 4.87 -18.57
C SER A 397 -8.35 6.22 -18.95
N TYR A 398 -9.05 7.05 -19.72
CA TYR A 398 -8.57 8.39 -20.08
C TYR A 398 -8.74 9.35 -18.90
N PHE A 399 -9.81 9.24 -18.12
CA PHE A 399 -9.95 9.97 -16.85
C PHE A 399 -8.89 9.57 -15.84
N VAL A 400 -8.61 8.27 -15.70
CA VAL A 400 -7.54 7.76 -14.84
C VAL A 400 -6.18 8.36 -15.26
N PHE A 401 -5.91 8.44 -16.57
CA PHE A 401 -4.72 9.11 -17.07
C PHE A 401 -4.65 10.59 -16.65
N CYS A 402 -5.71 11.38 -16.87
CA CYS A 402 -5.75 12.78 -16.44
C CYS A 402 -5.60 12.94 -14.92
N TYR A 403 -6.27 12.10 -14.13
CA TYR A 403 -6.11 12.06 -12.69
C TYR A 403 -4.66 11.78 -12.27
N HIS A 404 -3.95 10.85 -12.93
CA HIS A 404 -2.54 10.60 -12.66
C HIS A 404 -1.64 11.79 -13.00
N VAL A 405 -1.89 12.49 -14.13
CA VAL A 405 -1.18 13.73 -14.48
C VAL A 405 -1.42 14.79 -13.39
N CYS A 406 -2.68 15.03 -13.03
CA CYS A 406 -3.06 16.02 -12.01
C CYS A 406 -2.45 15.68 -10.65
N THR A 407 -2.47 14.41 -10.25
CA THR A 407 -1.88 13.95 -8.98
C THR A 407 -0.37 14.15 -8.97
N PHE A 408 0.32 13.85 -10.08
CA PHE A 408 1.75 14.07 -10.18
C PHE A 408 2.11 15.56 -10.09
N VAL A 409 1.39 16.42 -10.83
CA VAL A 409 1.56 17.87 -10.78
C VAL A 409 1.27 18.42 -9.39
N SER A 410 0.16 18.01 -8.78
CA SER A 410 -0.21 18.37 -7.41
C SER A 410 0.84 17.95 -6.39
N ARG A 411 1.53 16.82 -6.60
CA ARG A 411 2.51 16.27 -5.65
C ARG A 411 3.86 16.99 -5.70
N TYR A 412 4.30 17.41 -6.89
CA TYR A 412 5.68 17.90 -7.09
C TYR A 412 5.77 19.35 -7.58
N TYR A 413 4.67 19.94 -8.04
CA TYR A 413 4.68 21.25 -8.70
C TYR A 413 3.68 22.27 -8.12
N LEU A 414 2.89 21.92 -7.10
CA LEU A 414 1.92 22.84 -6.48
C LEU A 414 2.57 24.10 -5.89
N LEU A 415 3.71 23.97 -5.19
CA LEU A 415 4.47 25.11 -4.65
C LEU A 415 4.76 26.19 -5.70
N TRP A 416 5.08 25.78 -6.94
CA TRP A 416 5.40 26.71 -8.02
C TRP A 416 4.21 27.56 -8.43
N ALA A 417 2.98 27.07 -8.25
CA ALA A 417 1.78 27.84 -8.54
C ALA A 417 1.73 29.16 -7.75
N PHE A 418 2.28 29.17 -6.53
CA PHE A 418 2.35 30.37 -5.70
C PHE A 418 3.57 31.24 -6.05
N LEU A 419 4.71 30.62 -6.36
CA LEU A 419 5.96 31.34 -6.64
C LEU A 419 5.93 32.09 -7.98
N ILE A 420 5.30 31.52 -9.00
CA ILE A 420 5.27 32.11 -10.35
C ILE A 420 3.97 32.87 -10.64
N PHE A 421 3.08 33.02 -9.66
CA PHE A 421 1.76 33.64 -9.86
C PHE A 421 1.83 35.01 -10.53
N MET A 422 2.76 35.86 -10.07
CA MET A 422 2.96 37.20 -10.64
C MET A 422 3.58 37.18 -12.04
N LEU A 423 4.33 36.13 -12.40
CA LEU A 423 5.00 35.99 -13.70
C LEU A 423 4.09 35.34 -14.74
N SER A 424 3.27 34.38 -14.34
CA SER A 424 2.36 33.64 -15.21
C SER A 424 1.09 33.23 -14.48
N PRO A 425 0.09 34.13 -14.36
CA PRO A 425 -1.17 33.83 -13.70
C PRO A 425 -1.90 32.62 -14.32
N LEU A 426 -1.78 32.45 -15.64
CA LEU A 426 -2.38 31.32 -16.37
C LEU A 426 -1.78 29.98 -15.95
N VAL A 427 -0.44 29.87 -15.88
CA VAL A 427 0.21 28.62 -15.46
C VAL A 427 -0.13 28.30 -14.01
N SER A 428 -0.11 29.30 -13.13
CA SER A 428 -0.54 29.13 -11.74
C SER A 428 -1.99 28.67 -11.62
N ALA A 429 -2.90 29.25 -12.40
CA ALA A 429 -4.31 28.82 -12.44
C ALA A 429 -4.45 27.35 -12.92
N ILE A 430 -3.67 26.92 -13.91
CA ILE A 430 -3.65 25.52 -14.37
C ILE A 430 -3.16 24.60 -13.25
N LEU A 431 -2.05 24.92 -12.59
CA LEU A 431 -1.51 24.12 -11.48
C LEU A 431 -2.51 23.99 -10.32
N LEU A 432 -3.15 25.10 -9.93
CA LEU A 432 -4.18 25.12 -8.89
C LEU A 432 -5.44 24.34 -9.32
N GLY A 433 -5.86 24.46 -10.58
CA GLY A 433 -6.97 23.70 -11.14
C GLY A 433 -6.71 22.18 -11.13
N MET A 434 -5.50 21.76 -11.51
CA MET A 434 -5.08 20.36 -11.43
C MET A 434 -5.07 19.85 -9.98
N HIS A 435 -4.60 20.67 -9.03
CA HIS A 435 -4.64 20.34 -7.61
C HIS A 435 -6.08 20.19 -7.10
N LEU A 436 -6.98 21.12 -7.47
CA LEU A 436 -8.39 21.06 -7.11
C LEU A 436 -9.07 19.81 -7.68
N LEU A 437 -8.78 19.45 -8.93
CA LEU A 437 -9.29 18.21 -9.55
C LEU A 437 -8.80 16.96 -8.81
N THR A 438 -7.53 16.92 -8.41
CA THR A 438 -6.99 15.82 -7.60
C THR A 438 -7.65 15.77 -6.22
N GLY A 439 -7.80 16.91 -5.54
CA GLY A 439 -8.45 17.00 -4.24
C GLY A 439 -9.92 16.56 -4.29
N ALA A 440 -10.66 17.00 -5.31
CA ALA A 440 -12.05 16.57 -5.55
C ALA A 440 -12.13 15.06 -5.86
N GLY A 441 -11.23 14.55 -6.70
CA GLY A 441 -11.14 13.11 -7.00
C GLY A 441 -10.88 12.27 -5.74
N GLU A 442 -9.90 12.65 -4.92
CA GLU A 442 -9.62 11.98 -3.66
C GLU A 442 -10.81 12.07 -2.70
N TYR A 443 -11.47 13.23 -2.59
CA TYR A 443 -12.66 13.38 -1.74
C TYR A 443 -13.79 12.41 -2.14
N LEU A 444 -14.09 12.32 -3.44
CA LEU A 444 -15.15 11.46 -3.97
C LEU A 444 -14.82 9.97 -3.84
N ILE A 445 -13.55 9.60 -4.00
CA ILE A 445 -13.08 8.20 -3.89
C ILE A 445 -13.04 7.76 -2.42
N ARG A 446 -12.52 8.62 -1.54
CA ARG A 446 -12.25 8.29 -0.14
C ARG A 446 -13.46 8.46 0.77
N LYS A 447 -14.40 9.32 0.38
CA LYS A 447 -15.63 9.64 1.14
C LYS A 447 -15.32 9.92 2.63
N PRO A 448 -14.45 10.89 2.93
CA PRO A 448 -14.08 11.18 4.31
C PRO A 448 -15.29 11.68 5.10
N ARG A 449 -15.25 11.49 6.42
CA ARG A 449 -16.18 12.16 7.36
C ARG A 449 -15.77 13.63 7.59
N LEU A 450 -15.54 14.34 6.50
CA LEU A 450 -15.15 15.75 6.45
C LEU A 450 -15.96 16.45 5.35
N ASN A 451 -16.25 17.74 5.52
CA ASN A 451 -16.72 18.54 4.41
C ASN A 451 -15.57 18.77 3.40
N PHE A 452 -15.93 19.04 2.14
CA PHE A 452 -14.96 19.18 1.07
C PHE A 452 -13.93 20.31 1.32
N PRO A 453 -14.30 21.53 1.76
CA PRO A 453 -13.32 22.60 2.02
C PRO A 453 -12.27 22.22 3.06
N LEU A 454 -12.68 21.60 4.17
CA LEU A 454 -11.76 21.19 5.23
C LEU A 454 -10.87 20.02 4.79
N PHE A 455 -11.41 19.07 4.02
CA PHE A 455 -10.60 18.03 3.40
C PHE A 455 -9.55 18.61 2.45
N LEU A 456 -9.97 19.53 1.56
CA LEU A 456 -9.07 20.18 0.61
C LEU A 456 -7.98 20.97 1.32
N PHE A 457 -8.30 21.65 2.43
CA PHE A 457 -7.31 22.33 3.27
C PHE A 457 -6.22 21.37 3.76
N TYR A 458 -6.58 20.27 4.43
CA TYR A 458 -5.60 19.28 4.90
C TYR A 458 -4.85 18.61 3.74
N PHE A 459 -5.54 18.34 2.63
CA PHE A 459 -4.93 17.81 1.42
C PHE A 459 -3.87 18.76 0.84
N THR A 460 -4.17 20.06 0.79
CA THR A 460 -3.23 21.09 0.33
C THR A 460 -2.01 21.15 1.24
N LEU A 461 -2.21 21.13 2.56
CA LEU A 461 -1.12 21.12 3.54
C LEU A 461 -0.24 19.87 3.42
N ASP A 462 -0.83 18.69 3.21
CA ASP A 462 -0.10 17.45 2.97
C ASP A 462 0.80 17.56 1.72
N GLN A 463 0.22 18.00 0.60
CA GLN A 463 0.98 18.15 -0.66
C GLN A 463 2.09 19.18 -0.54
N LEU A 464 1.80 20.38 -0.05
CA LEU A 464 2.80 21.44 0.09
C LEU A 464 3.92 21.06 1.05
N SER A 465 3.59 20.50 2.21
CA SER A 465 4.59 20.13 3.22
C SER A 465 5.54 19.06 2.70
N TYR A 466 4.99 18.00 2.09
CA TYR A 466 5.82 16.96 1.47
C TYR A 466 6.67 17.51 0.34
N GLN A 467 6.05 18.30 -0.56
CA GLN A 467 6.75 18.90 -1.70
C GLN A 467 7.91 19.79 -1.25
N LEU A 468 7.72 20.62 -0.22
CA LEU A 468 8.79 21.43 0.37
C LEU A 468 9.97 20.56 0.85
N GLY A 469 9.68 19.43 1.49
CA GLY A 469 10.69 18.46 1.90
C GLY A 469 11.48 17.87 0.72
N VAL A 470 10.77 17.47 -0.34
CA VAL A 470 11.40 16.93 -1.56
C VAL A 470 12.32 17.96 -2.21
N TRP A 471 11.84 19.18 -2.41
CA TRP A 471 12.64 20.25 -3.04
C TRP A 471 13.83 20.66 -2.17
N TRP A 472 13.65 20.74 -0.85
CA TRP A 472 14.74 20.97 0.10
C TRP A 472 15.82 19.89 -0.01
N GLY A 473 15.43 18.61 0.01
CA GLY A 473 16.37 17.50 -0.16
C GLY A 473 17.08 17.53 -1.51
N CYS A 474 16.35 17.84 -2.61
CA CYS A 474 16.94 17.96 -3.94
C CYS A 474 18.01 19.06 -3.99
N LEU A 475 17.73 20.23 -3.39
CA LEU A 475 18.67 21.35 -3.32
C LEU A 475 19.89 20.99 -2.47
N LYS A 476 19.66 20.41 -1.28
CA LYS A 476 20.73 20.01 -0.35
C LYS A 476 21.70 18.99 -0.98
N GLU A 477 21.18 18.05 -1.76
CA GLU A 477 21.99 17.01 -2.41
C GLU A 477 22.44 17.36 -3.84
N CYS A 478 22.00 18.49 -4.39
CA CYS A 478 22.14 18.84 -5.82
C CYS A 478 21.66 17.72 -6.75
N PHE A 479 20.52 17.09 -6.42
CA PHE A 479 19.98 15.92 -7.12
C PHE A 479 18.48 16.04 -7.38
N PHE A 480 18.09 16.30 -8.62
CA PHE A 480 16.71 16.66 -9.00
C PHE A 480 15.92 15.54 -9.72
N ARG A 481 16.43 14.31 -9.75
CA ARG A 481 15.68 13.18 -10.31
C ARG A 481 14.32 12.92 -9.63
N PRO A 482 14.10 13.22 -8.33
CA PRO A 482 12.81 12.90 -7.71
C PRO A 482 11.64 13.69 -8.30
N VAL A 483 11.92 14.91 -8.76
CA VAL A 483 10.92 15.80 -9.35
C VAL A 483 10.82 15.65 -10.87
N ASN A 484 11.76 14.95 -11.51
CA ASN A 484 11.80 14.73 -12.96
C ASN A 484 11.58 13.25 -13.31
N PRO A 485 10.33 12.81 -13.58
CA PRO A 485 10.04 11.42 -13.86
C PRO A 485 10.47 11.07 -15.30
N GLN A 486 10.90 9.83 -15.50
CA GLN A 486 11.15 9.33 -16.85
C GLN A 486 9.82 9.12 -17.57
N ILE A 487 9.64 9.79 -18.71
CA ILE A 487 8.47 9.59 -19.57
C ILE A 487 8.62 8.25 -20.29
N VAL A 488 7.62 7.37 -20.14
CA VAL A 488 7.60 6.05 -20.76
C VAL A 488 6.29 5.85 -21.51
N LYS A 489 6.33 5.25 -22.70
CA LYS A 489 5.12 4.91 -23.45
C LYS A 489 4.56 3.59 -22.93
N LYS A 490 3.24 3.51 -22.71
CA LYS A 490 2.58 2.23 -22.37
C LYS A 490 2.86 1.20 -23.46
N SER A 491 3.54 0.10 -23.13
CA SER A 491 3.81 -0.97 -24.10
C SER A 491 2.50 -1.72 -24.42
N SER A 492 2.35 -2.20 -25.64
CA SER A 492 1.17 -2.94 -26.11
C SER A 492 1.00 -4.34 -25.47
N GLY A 493 1.93 -4.77 -24.62
CA GLY A 493 1.94 -6.11 -23.99
C GLY A 493 1.22 -6.23 -22.64
N ASP A 494 0.91 -5.12 -21.97
CA ASP A 494 0.36 -5.12 -20.59
C ASP A 494 -1.20 -5.14 -20.56
N LEU A 495 -1.83 -5.95 -21.43
CA LEU A 495 -3.29 -6.12 -21.52
C LEU A 495 -3.77 -7.39 -20.83
#